data_AF-A0AAW7J8T1-F1
#
_entry.id   AF-A0AAW7J8T1-F1
#
_cell.length_a   1.000
_cell.length_b   1.000
_cell.length_c   1.000
_cell.angle_alpha   90.00
_cell.angle_beta   90.00
_cell.angle_gamma   90.00
#
_symmetry.space_group_name_H-M   'P 1'
#
loop_
_entity.id
_entity.type
_entity.pdbx_description
1 polymer ?
#
loop_
_entity_poly.entity_id
_entity_poly.type
_entity_poly.pdbx_seq_one_letter_code
_entity_poly.pdbx_strand_id
1 'polypeptide(L)'
;MKNKKIIPLLIVSIFILGGCANSQSDMDKSNHKWSQKDKTPSEELAKSVLTSSIKEQLKTDNIKFDHGSFIVNNNNNDLAIINVVDPYAKNEIDIQGRPYLGEAVLPKSIQNNEKDNKDEKVIPQFGWGQKSNLKGFYKKAYTKGFFAK
;
A
#
# COMPACT_ATOMS: atom_id res chain seq x y z
N MET A 1 67.08 7.90 53.28
CA MET A 1 67.28 7.09 52.05
C MET A 1 66.08 6.17 51.84
N LYS A 2 65.35 6.39 50.74
CA LYS A 2 64.38 5.53 50.04
C LYS A 2 63.29 4.79 50.85
N ASN A 3 62.13 5.43 50.98
CA ASN A 3 60.85 4.78 51.31
C ASN A 3 60.32 4.07 50.06
N LYS A 4 60.27 2.73 50.08
CA LYS A 4 59.62 1.91 49.05
C LYS A 4 58.15 1.72 49.43
N LYS A 5 57.24 2.30 48.65
CA LYS A 5 55.81 1.99 48.69
C LYS A 5 55.57 0.71 47.91
N ILE A 6 55.05 -0.32 48.58
CA ILE A 6 54.53 -1.54 47.96
C ILE A 6 53.03 -1.56 48.30
N ILE A 7 52.19 -1.42 47.27
CA ILE A 7 50.74 -1.51 47.36
C ILE A 7 50.37 -2.94 46.90
N PRO A 8 49.83 -3.81 47.76
CA PRO A 8 49.22 -5.05 47.30
C PRO A 8 47.75 -4.81 46.96
N LEU A 9 47.49 -5.09 45.68
CA LEU A 9 46.22 -5.31 45.01
C LEU A 9 45.34 -6.31 45.79
N LEU A 10 44.12 -5.92 46.16
CA LEU A 10 43.10 -6.83 46.71
C LEU A 10 41.94 -6.90 45.73
N ILE A 11 41.94 -7.97 44.93
CA ILE A 11 40.90 -8.32 43.96
C ILE A 11 39.74 -8.91 44.75
N VAL A 12 38.61 -8.21 44.81
CA VAL A 12 37.34 -8.76 45.32
C VAL A 12 36.48 -9.15 44.14
N SER A 13 36.50 -10.45 43.81
CA SER A 13 35.63 -11.07 42.81
C SER A 13 34.30 -11.40 43.47
N ILE A 14 33.24 -10.64 43.17
CA ILE A 14 31.87 -10.97 43.56
C ILE A 14 31.22 -11.73 42.40
N PHE A 15 31.06 -13.04 42.59
CA PHE A 15 30.15 -13.87 41.79
C PHE A 15 28.72 -13.59 42.26
N ILE A 16 27.85 -13.09 41.38
CA ILE A 16 26.40 -13.16 41.56
C ILE A 16 25.84 -14.09 40.49
N LEU A 17 25.52 -15.30 40.94
CA LEU A 17 24.66 -16.27 40.27
C LEU A 17 23.20 -15.80 40.36
N GLY A 18 22.46 -15.96 39.26
CA GLY A 18 21.03 -16.25 39.31
C GLY A 18 20.08 -15.06 39.14
N GLY A 19 19.62 -14.87 37.90
CA GLY A 19 18.46 -14.04 37.59
C GLY A 19 18.23 -13.99 36.09
N CYS A 20 17.57 -15.02 35.53
CA CYS A 20 16.97 -14.90 34.21
C CYS A 20 15.88 -13.84 34.28
N ALA A 21 16.21 -12.61 33.88
CA ALA A 21 15.20 -11.60 33.62
C ALA A 21 14.41 -12.07 32.39
N ASN A 22 13.22 -12.62 32.62
CA ASN A 22 12.18 -12.65 31.61
C ASN A 22 11.87 -11.20 31.25
N SER A 23 12.49 -10.69 30.19
CA SER A 23 11.94 -9.56 29.47
C SER A 23 10.66 -10.05 28.80
N GLN A 24 9.58 -10.03 29.57
CA GLN A 24 8.23 -9.98 29.02
C GLN A 24 8.25 -8.77 28.09
N SER A 25 8.34 -9.03 26.78
CA SER A 25 8.13 -7.98 25.80
C SER A 25 6.68 -7.58 25.96
N ASP A 26 6.44 -6.51 26.71
CA ASP A 26 5.17 -5.82 26.70
C ASP A 26 4.96 -5.35 25.26
N MET A 27 4.32 -6.19 24.46
CA MET A 27 3.61 -5.73 23.27
C MET A 27 2.52 -4.82 23.81
N ASP A 28 2.88 -3.55 23.97
CA ASP A 28 1.97 -2.44 24.13
C ASP A 28 1.00 -2.50 22.95
N LYS A 29 -0.14 -3.16 23.18
CA LYS A 29 -1.30 -3.12 22.30
C LYS A 29 -1.90 -1.73 22.46
N SER A 30 -1.16 -0.74 21.99
CA SER A 30 -1.69 0.60 21.76
C SER A 30 -2.91 0.42 20.86
N ASN A 31 -4.09 0.70 21.41
CA ASN A 31 -5.34 0.78 20.67
C ASN A 31 -5.28 2.02 19.79
N HIS A 32 -4.42 1.99 18.76
CA HIS A 32 -4.24 3.08 17.84
C HIS A 32 -5.50 3.18 16.98
N LYS A 33 -6.40 4.10 17.35
CA LYS A 33 -7.63 4.37 16.60
C LYS A 33 -7.26 5.16 15.36
N TRP A 34 -7.20 4.47 14.23
CA TRP A 34 -6.98 5.09 12.92
C TRP A 34 -8.21 5.90 12.50
N SER A 35 -7.96 7.13 12.07
CA SER A 35 -8.95 8.04 11.48
C SER A 35 -9.02 7.84 9.95
N GLN A 36 -9.98 8.51 9.30
CA GLN A 36 -10.08 8.49 7.84
C GLN A 36 -8.86 9.13 7.16
N LYS A 37 -8.23 10.12 7.82
CA LYS A 37 -7.02 10.78 7.31
C LYS A 37 -5.82 9.82 7.25
N ASP A 38 -5.82 8.77 8.07
CA ASP A 38 -4.75 7.77 8.07
C ASP A 38 -4.92 6.69 6.99
N LYS A 39 -6.07 6.68 6.31
CA LYS A 39 -6.41 5.71 5.25
C LYS A 39 -6.28 6.29 3.86
N THR A 40 -6.14 7.60 3.74
CA THR A 40 -6.07 8.32 2.47
C THR A 40 -4.75 9.08 2.39
N PRO A 41 -4.12 9.17 1.20
CA PRO A 41 -2.90 9.96 1.05
C PRO A 41 -3.19 11.46 1.25
N SER A 42 -2.17 12.20 1.70
CA SER A 42 -2.23 13.66 1.67
C SER A 42 -2.34 14.18 0.23
N GLU A 43 -2.84 15.41 0.06
CA GLU A 43 -2.91 16.06 -1.25
C GLU A 43 -1.54 16.14 -1.94
N GLU A 44 -0.50 16.49 -1.18
CA GLU A 44 0.88 16.54 -1.68
C GLU A 44 1.35 15.18 -2.20
N LEU A 45 1.13 14.11 -1.42
CA LEU A 45 1.51 12.75 -1.82
C LEU A 45 0.71 12.30 -3.05
N ALA A 46 -0.58 12.57 -3.10
CA ALA A 46 -1.41 12.26 -4.27
C ALA A 46 -0.96 13.05 -5.52
N LYS A 47 -0.56 14.32 -5.36
CA LYS A 47 -0.07 15.16 -6.46
C LYS A 47 1.34 14.78 -6.93
N SER A 48 2.12 14.06 -6.13
CA SER A 48 3.49 13.65 -6.50
C SER A 48 3.55 12.81 -7.77
N VAL A 49 2.50 12.04 -8.07
CA VAL A 49 2.41 11.22 -9.29
C VAL A 49 1.84 11.97 -10.50
N LEU A 50 1.26 13.16 -10.28
CA LEU A 50 0.63 13.98 -11.32
C LEU A 50 1.66 14.82 -12.08
N THR A 51 2.61 14.13 -12.70
CA THR A 51 3.66 14.73 -13.55
C THR A 51 3.08 15.32 -14.84
N SER A 52 3.85 16.15 -15.55
CA SER A 52 3.43 16.74 -16.83
C SER A 52 3.00 15.68 -17.85
N SER A 53 3.73 14.57 -17.97
CA SER A 53 3.39 13.48 -18.90
C SER A 53 2.05 12.82 -18.56
N ILE A 54 1.71 12.68 -17.26
CA ILE A 54 0.41 12.15 -16.85
C ILE A 54 -0.71 13.14 -17.19
N LYS A 55 -0.49 14.45 -16.96
CA LYS A 55 -1.48 15.48 -17.31
C LYS A 55 -1.77 15.51 -18.82
N GLU A 56 -0.73 15.39 -19.64
CA GLU A 56 -0.86 15.31 -21.10
C GLU A 56 -1.70 14.09 -21.53
N GLN A 57 -1.50 12.93 -20.89
CA GLN A 57 -2.27 11.72 -21.18
C GLN A 57 -3.75 11.83 -20.79
N LEU A 58 -4.09 12.63 -19.77
CA LEU A 58 -5.47 12.84 -19.33
C LEU A 58 -6.28 13.76 -20.27
N LYS A 59 -5.61 14.46 -21.20
CA LYS A 59 -6.24 15.33 -22.21
C LYS A 59 -7.20 16.39 -21.63
N THR A 60 -6.96 16.82 -20.39
CA THR A 60 -7.75 17.86 -19.72
C THR A 60 -6.91 18.58 -18.68
N ASP A 61 -7.16 19.87 -18.50
CA ASP A 61 -6.55 20.67 -17.43
C ASP A 61 -7.39 20.68 -16.15
N ASN A 62 -8.62 20.15 -16.22
CA ASN A 62 -9.56 20.13 -15.10
C ASN A 62 -9.31 18.91 -14.19
N ILE A 63 -8.30 19.03 -13.32
CA ILE A 63 -7.92 17.99 -12.36
C ILE A 63 -7.95 18.57 -10.94
N LYS A 64 -8.90 18.11 -10.13
CA LYS A 64 -9.11 18.59 -8.76
C LYS A 64 -8.90 17.47 -7.74
N PHE A 65 -8.09 17.73 -6.71
CA PHE A 65 -7.93 16.78 -5.61
C PHE A 65 -9.22 16.65 -4.79
N ASP A 66 -9.58 15.42 -4.42
CA ASP A 66 -10.71 15.09 -3.57
C ASP A 66 -10.44 13.84 -2.73
N HIS A 67 -10.33 14.01 -1.40
CA HIS A 67 -10.22 12.93 -0.40
C HIS A 67 -9.25 11.77 -0.74
N GLY A 68 -8.06 12.08 -1.26
CA GLY A 68 -7.03 11.10 -1.62
C GLY A 68 -7.05 10.65 -3.08
N SER A 69 -7.95 11.21 -3.88
CA SER A 69 -8.13 10.93 -5.31
C SER A 69 -8.26 12.23 -6.12
N PHE A 70 -8.60 12.13 -7.41
CA PHE A 70 -8.79 13.28 -8.29
C PHE A 70 -10.10 13.19 -9.06
N ILE A 71 -10.86 14.29 -9.08
CA ILE A 71 -11.94 14.53 -10.02
C ILE A 71 -11.31 15.03 -11.32
N VAL A 72 -11.55 14.31 -12.42
CA VAL A 72 -11.02 14.61 -13.75
C VAL A 72 -12.16 15.10 -14.64
N ASN A 73 -11.87 16.08 -15.50
CA ASN A 73 -12.82 16.62 -16.49
C ASN A 73 -14.17 17.05 -15.88
N ASN A 74 -14.12 17.69 -14.71
CA ASN A 74 -15.32 18.10 -13.96
C ASN A 74 -16.31 16.96 -13.71
N ASN A 75 -15.81 15.73 -13.53
CA ASN A 75 -16.60 14.51 -13.37
C ASN A 75 -17.43 14.12 -14.61
N ASN A 76 -16.98 14.47 -15.82
CA ASN A 76 -17.59 14.08 -17.09
C ASN A 76 -16.69 13.11 -17.86
N ASN A 77 -17.31 12.20 -18.61
CA ASN A 77 -16.63 11.28 -19.52
C ASN A 77 -17.44 11.11 -20.80
N ASP A 78 -16.77 10.69 -21.87
CA ASP A 78 -17.38 10.51 -23.19
C ASP A 78 -17.89 9.07 -23.42
N LEU A 79 -18.04 8.27 -22.35
CA LEU A 79 -18.55 6.91 -22.49
C LEU A 79 -20.04 6.95 -22.84
N ALA A 80 -20.38 6.37 -24.00
CA ALA A 80 -21.75 6.18 -24.40
C ALA A 80 -22.27 4.84 -23.86
N ILE A 81 -23.37 4.87 -23.11
CA ILE A 81 -24.10 3.65 -22.76
C ILE A 81 -24.97 3.27 -23.95
N ILE A 82 -24.53 2.26 -24.70
CA ILE A 82 -25.29 1.75 -25.84
C ILE A 82 -26.16 0.59 -25.35
N ASN A 83 -27.47 0.81 -25.25
CA ASN A 83 -28.45 -0.16 -24.74
C ASN A 83 -28.61 -1.45 -25.58
N VAL A 84 -27.82 -1.62 -26.64
CA VAL A 84 -27.91 -2.72 -27.61
C VAL A 84 -26.68 -3.64 -27.52
N VAL A 85 -25.72 -3.36 -26.66
CA VAL A 85 -24.51 -4.17 -26.53
C VAL A 85 -24.69 -5.21 -25.42
N ASP A 86 -24.38 -6.45 -25.74
CA ASP A 86 -24.36 -7.53 -24.74
C ASP A 86 -23.33 -7.21 -23.65
N PRO A 87 -23.58 -7.63 -22.40
CA PRO A 87 -22.63 -7.42 -21.31
C PRO A 87 -21.26 -8.04 -21.61
N TYR A 88 -20.19 -7.29 -21.33
CA TYR A 88 -18.83 -7.76 -21.55
C TYR A 88 -17.83 -7.10 -20.62
N ALA A 89 -16.65 -7.73 -20.50
CA ALA A 89 -15.45 -7.19 -19.90
C ALA A 89 -14.25 -7.54 -20.78
N LYS A 90 -13.46 -6.54 -21.16
CA LYS A 90 -12.28 -6.70 -22.02
C LYS A 90 -11.10 -5.95 -21.40
N ASN A 91 -9.95 -6.61 -21.36
CA ASN A 91 -8.69 -6.02 -20.92
C ASN A 91 -7.69 -6.06 -22.07
N GLU A 92 -6.99 -4.95 -22.28
CA GLU A 92 -5.96 -4.82 -23.30
C GLU A 92 -4.56 -4.67 -22.68
N ILE A 93 -3.57 -5.19 -23.40
CA ILE A 93 -2.15 -5.13 -23.03
C ILE A 93 -1.38 -4.31 -24.07
N ASP A 94 -0.35 -3.59 -23.61
CA ASP A 94 0.55 -2.87 -24.48
C ASP A 94 1.56 -3.81 -25.16
N ILE A 95 2.45 -3.26 -25.99
CA ILE A 95 3.47 -4.02 -26.73
C ILE A 95 4.48 -4.73 -25.80
N GLN A 96 4.57 -4.32 -24.53
CA GLN A 96 5.41 -4.94 -23.51
C GLN A 96 4.63 -5.96 -22.67
N GLY A 97 3.37 -6.21 -22.99
CA GLY A 97 2.48 -7.15 -22.29
C GLY A 97 1.89 -6.60 -21.00
N ARG A 98 2.00 -5.30 -20.72
CA ARG A 98 1.46 -4.67 -19.51
C ARG A 98 -0.01 -4.31 -19.71
N PRO A 99 -0.90 -4.56 -18.73
CA PRO A 99 -2.26 -4.08 -18.79
C PRO A 99 -2.31 -2.55 -18.90
N TYR A 100 -3.08 -2.00 -19.85
CA TYR A 100 -3.17 -0.54 -20.04
C TYR A 100 -4.59 0.02 -20.19
N LEU A 101 -5.56 -0.80 -20.63
CA LEU A 101 -6.96 -0.40 -20.75
C LEU A 101 -7.86 -1.57 -20.32
N GLY A 102 -8.89 -1.28 -19.53
CA GLY A 102 -9.98 -2.20 -19.25
C GLY A 102 -11.31 -1.51 -19.51
N GLU A 103 -12.17 -2.17 -20.27
CA GLU A 103 -13.49 -1.69 -20.66
C GLU A 103 -14.55 -2.74 -20.34
N ALA A 104 -15.74 -2.30 -19.95
CA ALA A 104 -16.83 -3.21 -19.64
C ALA A 104 -18.21 -2.55 -19.80
N VAL A 105 -19.21 -3.36 -20.11
CA VAL A 105 -20.63 -3.03 -19.99
C VAL A 105 -21.20 -3.89 -18.87
N LEU A 106 -21.54 -3.25 -17.75
CA LEU A 106 -21.99 -3.90 -16.52
C LEU A 106 -23.49 -3.67 -16.32
N PRO A 107 -24.37 -4.61 -16.76
CA PRO A 107 -25.80 -4.53 -16.48
C PRO A 107 -26.07 -4.85 -15.01
N LYS A 108 -27.26 -4.47 -14.53
CA LYS A 108 -27.70 -4.82 -13.17
C LYS A 108 -27.70 -6.33 -12.87
N SER A 109 -27.86 -7.17 -13.89
CA SER A 109 -27.89 -8.63 -13.76
C SER A 109 -26.52 -9.26 -13.48
N ILE A 110 -25.42 -8.57 -13.79
CA ILE A 110 -24.07 -9.03 -13.47
C ILE A 110 -23.71 -8.49 -12.08
N GLN A 111 -24.05 -9.27 -11.06
CA GLN A 111 -23.48 -9.12 -9.72
C GLN A 111 -22.48 -10.23 -9.52
N ASN A 112 -21.23 -9.86 -9.26
CA ASN A 112 -20.18 -10.84 -9.01
C ASN A 112 -20.51 -11.59 -7.71
N ASN A 113 -20.61 -12.92 -7.77
CA ASN A 113 -20.76 -13.72 -6.56
C ASN A 113 -19.39 -13.76 -5.86
N GLU A 114 -19.30 -13.38 -4.58
CA GLU A 114 -18.04 -13.37 -3.81
C GLU A 114 -17.28 -14.72 -3.85
N LYS A 115 -17.98 -15.82 -4.17
CA LYS A 115 -17.42 -17.17 -4.29
C LYS A 115 -16.45 -17.35 -5.46
N ASP A 116 -16.45 -16.46 -6.46
CA ASP A 116 -15.53 -16.50 -7.61
C ASP A 116 -14.25 -15.65 -7.38
N ASN A 117 -14.08 -15.08 -6.19
CA ASN A 117 -12.82 -14.54 -5.69
C ASN A 117 -11.92 -15.66 -5.20
N LYS A 118 -11.46 -16.52 -6.12
CA LYS A 118 -10.24 -17.25 -5.88
C LYS A 118 -9.11 -16.22 -5.93
N ASP A 119 -8.54 -15.92 -4.77
CA ASP A 119 -7.21 -15.33 -4.63
C ASP A 119 -6.20 -16.29 -5.29
N GLU A 120 -6.20 -16.32 -6.63
CA GLU A 120 -5.23 -17.10 -7.36
C GLU A 120 -3.85 -16.64 -6.90
N LYS A 121 -2.99 -17.61 -6.58
CA LYS A 121 -1.59 -17.41 -6.14
C LYS A 121 -0.71 -16.73 -7.21
N VAL A 122 -1.31 -16.11 -8.23
CA VAL A 122 -0.65 -15.35 -9.29
C VAL A 122 0.03 -14.13 -8.68
N ILE A 123 1.35 -14.10 -8.80
CA ILE A 123 2.17 -12.94 -8.44
C ILE A 123 2.20 -12.03 -9.68
N PRO A 124 1.86 -10.74 -9.57
CA PRO A 124 1.96 -9.82 -10.71
C PRO A 124 3.36 -9.82 -11.30
N GLN A 125 3.44 -9.98 -12.63
CA GLN A 125 4.70 -10.10 -13.35
C GLN A 125 5.50 -8.79 -13.42
N PHE A 126 4.82 -7.64 -13.39
CA PHE A 126 5.47 -6.32 -13.49
C PHE A 126 5.48 -5.59 -12.16
N GLY A 127 6.65 -5.07 -11.77
CA GLY A 127 6.79 -4.12 -10.66
C GLY A 127 6.46 -4.68 -9.26
N TRP A 128 6.26 -5.99 -9.10
CA TRP A 128 5.87 -6.56 -7.81
C TRP A 128 7.04 -6.62 -6.82
N GLY A 129 7.04 -5.70 -5.85
CA GLY A 129 8.03 -5.62 -4.77
C GLY A 129 7.40 -5.55 -3.40
N GLN A 130 6.64 -6.57 -2.99
CA GLN A 130 5.85 -6.54 -1.74
C GLN A 130 6.69 -6.22 -0.50
N LYS A 131 6.18 -5.28 0.31
CA LYS A 131 6.66 -5.01 1.67
C LYS A 131 5.53 -5.27 2.66
N SER A 132 5.83 -6.03 3.70
CA SER A 132 4.89 -6.40 4.77
C SER A 132 5.30 -5.78 6.09
N ASN A 133 4.45 -5.93 7.11
CA ASN A 133 4.69 -5.45 8.47
C ASN A 133 4.89 -3.93 8.56
N LEU A 134 4.20 -3.19 7.69
CA LEU A 134 4.29 -1.74 7.67
C LEU A 134 3.70 -1.12 8.94
N LYS A 135 4.33 -0.03 9.38
CA LYS A 135 3.79 0.87 10.40
C LYS A 135 2.71 1.72 9.72
N GLY A 136 1.47 1.62 10.18
CA GLY A 136 0.32 2.27 9.53
C GLY A 136 -0.95 1.43 9.59
N PHE A 137 -2.04 1.99 9.04
CA PHE A 137 -3.31 1.29 8.88
C PHE A 137 -3.15 0.07 7.95
N TYR A 138 -2.58 0.27 6.75
CA TYR A 138 -2.28 -0.81 5.82
C TYR A 138 -0.98 -1.52 6.19
N LYS A 139 -1.02 -2.86 6.27
CA LYS A 139 0.14 -3.70 6.67
C LYS A 139 0.96 -4.22 5.50
N LYS A 140 0.48 -4.03 4.27
CA LYS A 140 1.11 -4.44 3.01
C LYS A 140 1.21 -3.21 2.11
N ALA A 141 2.28 -3.11 1.33
CA ALA A 141 2.49 -1.98 0.42
C ALA A 141 1.63 -2.08 -0.83
N TYR A 142 1.44 -3.29 -1.37
CA TYR A 142 0.76 -3.50 -2.65
C TYR A 142 -0.34 -4.55 -2.53
N THR A 143 -1.42 -4.34 -3.28
CA THR A 143 -2.48 -5.31 -3.52
C THR A 143 -2.51 -5.69 -4.99
N LYS A 144 -3.20 -6.78 -5.32
CA LYS A 144 -3.44 -7.17 -6.71
C LYS A 144 -4.64 -6.35 -7.20
N GLY A 145 -4.39 -5.41 -8.11
CA GLY A 145 -5.44 -4.63 -8.76
C GLY A 145 -5.98 -5.36 -9.99
N PHE A 146 -7.28 -5.22 -10.25
CA PHE A 146 -7.95 -5.72 -11.44
C PHE A 146 -8.65 -4.55 -12.15
N PHE A 147 -8.73 -4.58 -13.48
CA PHE A 147 -9.47 -3.59 -14.27
C PHE A 147 -10.93 -3.99 -14.44
N ALA A 148 -11.21 -4.95 -15.32
CA ALA A 148 -12.53 -5.52 -15.53
C ALA A 148 -12.49 -7.06 -15.40
N LYS A 149 -13.54 -7.63 -14.81
CA LYS A 149 -13.72 -9.08 -14.59
C LYS A 149 -15.17 -9.45 -14.82
#